data_AF-A0A663EV97-F1
#
_entry.id   AF-A0A663EV97-F1
#
_cell.length_a   1.000
_cell.length_b   1.000
_cell.length_c   1.000
_cell.angle_alpha   90.00
_cell.angle_beta   90.00
_cell.angle_gamma   90.00
#
_symmetry.space_group_name_H-M   'P 1'
#
loop_
_entity.id
_entity.type
_entity.pdbx_description
1 polymer ?
#
loop_
_entity_poly.entity_id
_entity_poly.type
_entity_poly.pdbx_seq_one_letter_code
_entity_poly.pdbx_strand_id
1 'polypeptide(L)'
;MAATAEQEQQQFYLLLGNLLSPDNAVRKQAEETYENIPGQSKITFLLQAIRNTAAAEEARQMAAVLLRRLLSSAFEEVYPALSPDDQTSIKSGLLLIIQLETQSSMRKKICDIVAELARNLIDEDGNNQWPEVLKFLFDSVSSQNVGLREAALHIFWNFPGIFGNQQQHYLEVIKRMLVQCMQDQEHPSIKTLSARAAAAFVLANEHNLPLLKHFADLLPGILQAVNDSCYQNDDSVLKSLVEIADSVPKYLRPHLEPTLQLSLKLCADASLSNMQRQLALEVIVTLSETAAAMLRRHTNIVAQAIPQMLAMMVDLEEDEDWANADELEDDDFDSNAVAGESALDRMACGLGGKLVLPMIKEHIMQMLQNPAECEHL
;
A
#
# COMPACT_ATOMS: atom_id res chain seq x y z
N MET A 1 -25.38 37.22 6.23
CA MET A 1 -24.89 36.09 5.41
C MET A 1 -23.46 35.69 5.79
N ALA A 2 -22.47 36.59 5.81
CA ALA A 2 -21.11 36.22 6.25
C ALA A 2 -21.03 35.79 7.74
N ALA A 3 -21.65 36.56 8.64
CA ALA A 3 -21.67 36.25 10.08
C ALA A 3 -22.39 34.94 10.43
N THR A 4 -23.39 34.53 9.64
CA THR A 4 -24.11 33.25 9.83
C THR A 4 -23.26 32.07 9.37
N ALA A 5 -22.53 32.20 8.26
CA ALA A 5 -21.62 31.17 7.78
C ALA A 5 -20.43 30.94 8.74
N GLU A 6 -19.90 32.01 9.34
CA GLU A 6 -18.85 31.89 10.36
C GLU A 6 -19.35 31.18 11.64
N GLN A 7 -20.60 31.43 12.04
CA GLN A 7 -21.21 30.75 13.19
C GLN A 7 -21.44 29.25 12.92
N GLU A 8 -21.94 28.91 11.72
CA GLU A 8 -22.12 27.51 11.31
C GLU A 8 -20.78 26.77 11.26
N GLN A 9 -19.73 27.40 10.75
CA GLN A 9 -18.38 26.82 10.72
C GLN A 9 -17.82 26.61 12.14
N GLN A 10 -18.05 27.54 13.07
CA GLN A 10 -17.66 27.37 14.48
C GLN A 10 -18.40 26.21 15.14
N GLN A 11 -19.70 26.06 14.89
CA GLN A 11 -20.46 24.90 15.38
C GLN A 11 -19.95 23.60 14.78
N PHE A 12 -19.53 23.60 13.52
CA PHE A 12 -18.95 22.42 12.88
C PHE A 12 -17.61 22.00 13.52
N TYR A 13 -16.76 22.93 13.95
CA TYR A 13 -15.55 22.58 14.69
C TYR A 13 -15.85 21.91 16.03
N LEU A 14 -16.88 22.37 16.75
CA LEU A 14 -17.33 21.73 17.98
C LEU A 14 -17.85 20.31 17.71
N LEU A 15 -18.58 20.13 16.60
CA LEU A 15 -19.06 18.81 16.18
C LEU A 15 -17.90 17.85 15.89
N LEU A 16 -16.86 18.30 15.17
CA LEU A 16 -15.66 17.50 14.93
C LEU A 16 -14.95 17.09 16.23
N GLY A 17 -14.91 17.99 17.22
CA GLY A 17 -14.39 17.67 18.55
C GLY A 17 -15.22 16.60 19.27
N ASN A 18 -16.56 16.69 19.19
CA ASN A 18 -17.45 15.71 19.82
C ASN A 18 -17.36 14.31 19.19
N LEU A 19 -17.09 14.22 17.88
CA LEU A 19 -16.82 12.95 17.19
C LEU A 19 -15.56 12.24 17.70
N LEU A 20 -14.64 12.98 18.32
CA LEU A 20 -13.41 12.46 18.91
C LEU A 20 -13.53 12.21 20.43
N SER A 21 -14.72 12.42 21.01
CA SER A 21 -14.94 12.23 22.45
C SER A 21 -14.75 10.77 22.88
N PRO A 22 -14.13 10.50 24.04
CA PRO A 22 -14.08 9.16 24.62
C PRO A 22 -15.44 8.70 25.16
N ASP A 23 -16.40 9.63 25.36
CA ASP A 23 -17.76 9.30 25.78
C ASP A 23 -18.60 8.84 24.58
N ASN A 24 -18.98 7.57 24.60
CA ASN A 24 -19.81 6.93 23.58
C ASN A 24 -21.15 7.65 23.33
N ALA A 25 -21.77 8.23 24.36
CA ALA A 25 -23.05 8.93 24.21
C ALA A 25 -22.87 10.24 23.43
N VAL A 26 -21.82 11.00 23.75
CA VAL A 26 -21.46 12.24 23.04
C VAL A 26 -21.08 11.94 21.60
N ARG A 27 -20.25 10.91 21.37
CA ARG A 27 -19.81 10.51 20.03
C ARG A 27 -20.99 10.08 19.16
N LYS A 28 -21.88 9.22 19.67
CA LYS A 28 -23.05 8.75 18.92
C LYS A 28 -24.01 9.89 18.55
N GLN A 29 -24.26 10.83 19.47
CA GLN A 29 -25.08 12.00 19.18
C GLN A 29 -24.45 12.91 18.11
N ALA A 30 -23.12 13.05 18.13
CA ALA A 30 -22.38 13.80 17.13
C ALA A 30 -22.40 13.11 15.76
N GLU A 31 -22.30 11.78 15.70
CA GLU A 31 -22.43 10.99 14.47
C GLU A 31 -23.81 11.19 13.83
N GLU A 32 -24.89 11.05 14.61
CA GLU A 32 -26.26 11.30 14.14
C GLU A 32 -26.44 12.72 13.64
N THR A 33 -25.87 13.70 14.35
CA THR A 33 -25.92 15.10 13.93
C THR A 33 -25.17 15.31 12.61
N TYR A 34 -23.98 14.72 12.48
CA TYR A 34 -23.18 14.79 11.27
C TYR A 34 -23.90 14.14 10.09
N GLU A 35 -24.50 12.97 10.25
CA GLU A 35 -25.22 12.27 9.18
C GLU A 35 -26.35 13.12 8.59
N ASN A 36 -27.07 13.87 9.42
CA ASN A 36 -28.18 14.74 9.00
C ASN A 36 -27.75 16.04 8.28
N ILE A 37 -26.46 16.39 8.24
CA ILE A 37 -25.99 17.56 7.49
C ILE A 37 -26.05 17.25 5.98
N PRO A 38 -26.60 18.14 5.13
CA PRO A 38 -26.63 17.94 3.68
C PRO A 38 -25.22 17.75 3.11
N GLY A 39 -25.05 16.80 2.17
CA GLY A 39 -23.75 16.48 1.58
C GLY A 39 -23.05 17.69 0.94
N GLN A 40 -23.81 18.55 0.26
CA GLN A 40 -23.32 19.79 -0.35
C GLN A 40 -22.73 20.77 0.68
N SER A 41 -23.27 20.79 1.91
CA SER A 41 -22.73 21.62 2.98
C SER A 41 -21.55 20.93 3.66
N LYS A 42 -21.60 19.60 3.84
CA LYS A 42 -20.52 18.79 4.43
C LYS A 42 -19.20 19.03 3.72
N ILE A 43 -19.18 18.98 2.39
CA ILE A 43 -17.94 19.11 1.61
C ILE A 43 -17.23 20.45 1.89
N THR A 44 -18.00 21.54 1.95
CA THR A 44 -17.49 22.89 2.20
C THR A 44 -17.00 23.03 3.64
N PHE A 45 -17.76 22.56 4.63
CA PHE A 45 -17.38 22.63 6.04
C PHE A 45 -16.13 21.80 6.35
N LEU A 46 -16.02 20.59 5.79
CA LEU A 46 -14.85 19.73 5.93
C LEU A 46 -13.62 20.36 5.27
N LEU A 47 -13.75 20.90 4.05
CA LEU A 47 -12.65 21.56 3.37
C LEU A 47 -12.15 22.79 4.15
N GLN A 48 -13.06 23.59 4.70
CA GLN A 48 -12.68 24.73 5.55
C GLN A 48 -11.97 24.29 6.84
N ALA A 49 -12.43 23.20 7.47
CA ALA A 49 -11.79 22.64 8.66
C ALA A 49 -10.35 22.17 8.36
N ILE A 50 -10.14 21.52 7.22
CA ILE A 50 -8.80 21.10 6.76
C ILE A 50 -7.89 22.30 6.54
N ARG A 51 -8.40 23.36 5.90
CA ARG A 51 -7.65 24.59 5.55
C ARG A 51 -7.22 25.39 6.77
N ASN A 52 -7.95 25.31 7.88
CA ASN A 52 -7.64 26.08 9.07
C ASN A 52 -6.48 25.45 9.85
N THR A 53 -5.26 25.87 9.53
CA THR A 53 -4.05 25.40 10.21
C THR A 53 -3.93 25.84 11.67
N ALA A 54 -4.77 26.78 12.13
CA ALA A 54 -4.85 27.18 13.53
C ALA A 54 -5.79 26.30 14.37
N ALA A 55 -6.58 25.42 13.75
CA ALA A 55 -7.41 24.46 14.45
C ALA A 55 -6.58 23.28 15.00
N ALA A 56 -7.15 22.55 15.97
CA ALA A 56 -6.55 21.34 16.53
C ALA A 56 -6.25 20.31 15.44
N GLU A 57 -5.08 19.67 15.50
CA GLU A 57 -4.61 18.77 14.45
C GLU A 57 -5.53 17.56 14.29
N GLU A 58 -6.01 16.99 15.40
CA GLU A 58 -6.90 15.84 15.44
C GLU A 58 -8.21 16.13 14.72
N ALA A 59 -8.75 17.35 14.91
CA ALA A 59 -9.97 17.79 14.23
C ALA A 59 -9.74 17.95 12.71
N ARG A 60 -8.58 18.48 12.30
CA ARG A 60 -8.20 18.56 10.88
C ARG A 60 -8.05 17.16 10.27
N GLN A 61 -7.45 16.22 11.01
CA GLN A 61 -7.24 14.85 10.55
C GLN A 61 -8.57 14.11 10.40
N MET A 62 -9.48 14.28 11.37
CA MET A 62 -10.85 13.76 11.30
C MET A 62 -11.59 14.34 10.08
N ALA A 63 -11.52 15.66 9.86
CA ALA A 63 -12.14 16.30 8.70
C ALA A 63 -11.60 15.75 7.37
N ALA A 64 -10.30 15.51 7.26
CA ALA A 64 -9.71 14.91 6.06
C ALA A 64 -10.21 13.48 5.81
N VAL A 65 -10.28 12.64 6.86
CA VAL A 65 -10.80 11.27 6.75
C VAL A 65 -12.27 11.26 6.35
N LEU A 66 -13.09 12.11 6.97
CA LEU A 66 -14.52 12.24 6.66
C LEU A 66 -14.76 12.74 5.24
N LEU A 67 -13.95 13.70 4.76
CA LEU A 67 -14.04 14.21 3.39
C LEU A 67 -13.72 13.12 2.37
N ARG A 68 -12.66 12.34 2.59
CA ARG A 68 -12.35 11.20 1.71
C ARG A 68 -13.50 10.21 1.68
N ARG A 69 -14.03 9.83 2.84
CA ARG A 69 -15.16 8.88 2.95
C ARG A 69 -16.40 9.40 2.22
N LEU A 70 -16.72 10.69 2.36
CA LEU A 70 -17.85 11.31 1.66
C LEU A 70 -17.70 11.20 0.14
N LEU A 71 -16.50 11.48 -0.39
CA LEU A 71 -16.20 11.35 -1.82
C LEU A 71 -16.19 9.89 -2.29
N SER A 72 -15.78 8.93 -1.47
CA SER A 72 -15.83 7.52 -1.84
C SER A 72 -17.26 6.95 -1.86
N SER A 73 -18.11 7.32 -0.88
CA SER A 73 -19.41 6.67 -0.69
C SER A 73 -20.59 7.40 -1.34
N ALA A 74 -20.48 8.71 -1.56
CA ALA A 74 -21.61 9.55 -1.97
C ALA A 74 -21.22 10.59 -3.04
N PHE A 75 -20.23 10.30 -3.88
CA PHE A 75 -19.79 11.23 -4.94
C PHE A 75 -20.95 11.70 -5.82
N GLU A 76 -21.70 10.76 -6.41
CA GLU A 76 -22.78 11.02 -7.38
C GLU A 76 -23.91 11.89 -6.82
N GLU A 77 -24.20 11.76 -5.52
CA GLU A 77 -25.23 12.57 -4.85
C GLU A 77 -24.72 13.97 -4.52
N VAL A 78 -23.45 14.09 -4.13
CA VAL A 78 -22.92 15.31 -3.53
C VAL A 78 -22.26 16.21 -4.55
N TYR A 79 -21.26 15.73 -5.29
CA TYR A 79 -20.37 16.58 -6.07
C TYR A 79 -21.04 17.13 -7.35
N PRO A 80 -21.75 16.32 -8.17
CA PRO A 80 -22.48 16.82 -9.34
C PRO A 80 -23.57 17.84 -8.99
N ALA A 81 -24.12 17.80 -7.77
CA ALA A 81 -25.16 18.69 -7.31
C ALA A 81 -24.65 20.08 -6.86
N LEU A 82 -23.32 20.26 -6.76
CA LEU A 82 -22.69 21.55 -6.47
C LEU A 82 -22.70 22.47 -7.71
N SER A 83 -22.59 23.78 -7.47
CA SER A 83 -22.39 24.72 -8.57
C SER A 83 -21.03 24.51 -9.26
N PRO A 84 -20.88 24.82 -10.56
CA PRO A 84 -19.59 24.74 -11.24
C PRO A 84 -18.48 25.58 -10.59
N ASP A 85 -18.85 26.71 -9.98
CA ASP A 85 -17.93 27.59 -9.25
C ASP A 85 -17.44 26.94 -7.95
N ASP A 86 -18.32 26.24 -7.22
CA ASP A 86 -17.96 25.50 -6.01
C ASP A 86 -17.07 24.29 -6.36
N GLN A 87 -17.42 23.54 -7.40
CA GLN A 87 -16.59 22.44 -7.89
C GLN A 87 -15.17 22.91 -8.24
N THR A 88 -15.06 24.03 -8.96
CA THR A 88 -13.75 24.63 -9.30
C THR A 88 -13.00 25.09 -8.05
N SER A 89 -13.70 25.72 -7.10
CA SER A 89 -13.12 26.18 -5.83
C SER A 89 -12.60 25.03 -4.95
N ILE A 90 -13.30 23.89 -4.93
CA ILE A 90 -12.88 22.68 -4.22
C ILE A 90 -11.61 22.11 -4.87
N LYS A 91 -11.60 21.94 -6.20
CA LYS A 91 -10.44 21.46 -6.95
C LYS A 91 -9.20 22.31 -6.67
N SER A 92 -9.30 23.63 -6.87
CA SER A 92 -8.18 24.55 -6.62
C SER A 92 -7.79 24.61 -5.14
N GLY A 93 -8.78 24.56 -4.24
CA GLY A 93 -8.56 24.58 -2.80
C GLY A 93 -7.77 23.38 -2.30
N LEU A 94 -8.09 22.17 -2.76
CA LEU A 94 -7.38 20.94 -2.39
C LEU A 94 -5.91 20.97 -2.81
N LEU A 95 -5.63 21.39 -4.06
CA LEU A 95 -4.24 21.48 -4.55
C LEU A 95 -3.45 22.54 -3.77
N LEU A 96 -4.06 23.67 -3.44
CA LEU A 96 -3.44 24.71 -2.63
C LEU A 96 -3.13 24.24 -1.20
N ILE A 97 -4.02 23.46 -0.58
CA ILE A 97 -3.78 22.88 0.75
C ILE A 97 -2.52 22.03 0.73
N ILE A 98 -2.35 21.15 -0.26
CA ILE A 98 -1.15 20.31 -0.38
C ILE A 98 0.13 21.15 -0.48
N GLN A 99 0.08 22.28 -1.21
CA GLN A 99 1.23 23.18 -1.37
C GLN A 99 1.61 23.90 -0.07
N LEU A 100 0.63 24.26 0.74
CA LEU A 100 0.84 25.00 1.99
C LEU A 100 1.06 24.08 3.19
N GLU A 101 0.71 22.79 3.09
CA GLU A 101 0.79 21.87 4.21
C GLU A 101 2.24 21.61 4.63
N THR A 102 2.46 21.59 5.94
CA THR A 102 3.77 21.34 6.53
C THR A 102 3.85 19.94 7.13
N GLN A 103 2.74 19.42 7.65
CA GLN A 103 2.67 18.11 8.29
C GLN A 103 2.53 16.98 7.26
N SER A 104 3.48 16.03 7.25
CA SER A 104 3.46 14.90 6.31
C SER A 104 2.22 14.02 6.48
N SER A 105 1.79 13.78 7.73
CA SER A 105 0.56 13.04 8.06
C SER A 105 -0.68 13.63 7.40
N MET A 106 -0.86 14.95 7.52
CA MET A 106 -1.97 15.68 6.91
C MET A 106 -1.84 15.69 5.39
N ARG A 107 -0.65 15.97 4.86
CA ARG A 107 -0.38 16.01 3.42
C ARG A 107 -0.83 14.72 2.74
N LYS A 108 -0.48 13.56 3.31
CA LYS A 108 -0.92 12.23 2.81
C LYS A 108 -2.44 12.11 2.77
N LYS A 109 -3.15 12.49 3.85
CA LYS A 109 -4.62 12.46 3.89
C LYS A 109 -5.26 13.36 2.82
N ILE A 110 -4.67 14.53 2.54
CA ILE A 110 -5.18 15.43 1.49
C ILE A 110 -4.87 14.87 0.10
N CYS A 111 -3.70 14.26 -0.10
CA CYS A 111 -3.39 13.51 -1.31
C CYS A 111 -4.38 12.35 -1.54
N ASP A 112 -4.80 11.65 -0.49
CA ASP A 112 -5.81 10.59 -0.60
C ASP A 112 -7.17 11.17 -1.06
N ILE A 113 -7.58 12.33 -0.53
CA ILE A 113 -8.79 13.05 -0.99
C ILE A 113 -8.66 13.46 -2.46
N VAL A 114 -7.51 14.00 -2.87
CA VAL A 114 -7.27 14.42 -4.27
C VAL A 114 -7.30 13.23 -5.22
N ALA A 115 -6.70 12.10 -4.84
CA ALA A 115 -6.74 10.88 -5.64
C ALA A 115 -8.17 10.33 -5.76
N GLU A 116 -8.94 10.37 -4.66
CA GLU A 116 -10.35 9.96 -4.65
C GLU A 116 -11.22 10.85 -5.56
N LEU A 117 -11.05 12.17 -5.45
CA LEU A 117 -11.77 13.10 -6.31
C LEU A 117 -11.38 12.90 -7.79
N ALA A 118 -10.09 12.77 -8.08
CA ALA A 118 -9.61 12.55 -9.44
C ALA A 118 -10.13 11.25 -10.05
N ARG A 119 -10.28 10.18 -9.25
CA ARG A 119 -10.86 8.91 -9.70
C ARG A 119 -12.30 9.07 -10.16
N ASN A 120 -13.11 9.81 -9.41
CA ASN A 120 -14.50 10.08 -9.74
C ASN A 120 -14.69 11.11 -10.87
N LEU A 121 -13.63 11.82 -11.25
CA LEU A 121 -13.63 12.81 -12.35
C LEU A 121 -13.09 12.23 -13.67
N ILE A 122 -13.06 10.91 -13.80
CA ILE A 122 -12.89 10.22 -15.08
C ILE A 122 -14.29 9.90 -15.62
N ASP A 123 -14.61 10.37 -16.83
CA ASP A 123 -15.90 10.08 -17.47
C ASP A 123 -15.99 8.64 -18.03
N GLU A 124 -17.17 8.26 -18.51
CA GLU A 124 -17.43 6.94 -19.11
C GLU A 124 -16.54 6.66 -20.33
N ASP A 125 -16.13 7.70 -21.06
CA ASP A 125 -15.23 7.59 -22.19
C ASP A 125 -13.78 7.43 -21.75
N GLY A 126 -13.44 7.66 -20.48
CA GLY A 126 -12.08 7.59 -19.93
C GLY A 126 -11.32 8.92 -19.98
N ASN A 127 -12.00 10.06 -20.17
CA ASN A 127 -11.37 11.38 -20.16
C ASN A 127 -11.34 11.96 -18.76
N ASN A 128 -10.19 12.54 -18.39
CA ASN A 128 -10.02 13.25 -17.13
C ASN A 128 -10.63 14.66 -17.22
N GLN A 129 -11.65 14.94 -16.39
CA GLN A 129 -12.34 16.23 -16.29
C GLN A 129 -11.62 17.26 -15.40
N TRP A 130 -10.45 16.91 -14.87
CA TRP A 130 -9.61 17.72 -14.00
C TRP A 130 -8.16 17.82 -14.54
N PRO A 131 -7.92 18.50 -15.66
CA PRO A 131 -6.57 18.63 -16.23
C PRO A 131 -5.56 19.32 -15.28
N GLU A 132 -6.04 20.16 -14.36
CA GLU A 132 -5.20 20.84 -13.38
C GLU A 132 -4.52 19.88 -12.39
N VAL A 133 -5.11 18.71 -12.08
CA VAL A 133 -4.42 17.72 -11.22
C VAL A 133 -3.23 17.09 -11.94
N LEU A 134 -3.32 16.88 -13.26
CA LEU A 134 -2.18 16.39 -14.05
C LEU A 134 -1.06 17.41 -14.09
N LYS A 135 -1.39 18.70 -14.29
CA LYS A 135 -0.42 19.79 -14.18
C LYS A 135 0.24 19.83 -12.80
N PHE A 136 -0.56 19.71 -11.74
CA PHE A 136 -0.05 19.68 -10.37
C PHE A 136 0.94 18.52 -10.16
N LEU A 137 0.63 17.31 -10.64
CA LEU A 137 1.52 16.16 -10.55
C LEU A 137 2.87 16.42 -11.21
N PHE A 138 2.88 16.86 -12.47
CA PHE A 138 4.13 17.08 -13.21
C PHE A 138 4.97 18.21 -12.63
N ASP A 139 4.35 19.32 -12.23
CA ASP A 139 5.04 20.45 -11.60
C ASP A 139 5.62 20.04 -10.23
N SER A 140 4.88 19.23 -9.46
CA SER A 140 5.28 18.82 -8.11
C SER A 140 6.42 17.80 -8.10
N VAL A 141 6.42 16.84 -9.03
CA VAL A 141 7.53 15.88 -9.21
C VAL A 141 8.83 16.59 -9.59
N SER A 142 8.73 17.67 -10.38
CA SER A 142 9.88 18.45 -10.83
C SER A 142 10.34 19.50 -9.80
N SER A 143 9.63 19.62 -8.68
CA SER A 143 9.91 20.61 -7.64
C SER A 143 11.12 20.23 -6.79
N GLN A 144 11.87 21.22 -6.32
CA GLN A 144 12.92 21.02 -5.32
C GLN A 144 12.34 20.68 -3.93
N ASN A 145 11.06 20.99 -3.70
CA ASN A 145 10.39 20.68 -2.44
C ASN A 145 10.08 19.17 -2.35
N VAL A 146 10.74 18.48 -1.42
CA VAL A 146 10.57 17.04 -1.15
C VAL A 146 9.10 16.71 -0.86
N GLY A 147 8.42 17.52 -0.04
CA GLY A 147 7.01 17.27 0.31
C GLY A 147 6.07 17.35 -0.89
N LEU A 148 6.37 18.17 -1.90
CA LEU A 148 5.60 18.19 -3.16
C LEU A 148 5.89 16.97 -4.03
N ARG A 149 7.15 16.55 -4.10
CA ARG A 149 7.53 15.31 -4.80
C ARG A 149 6.85 14.09 -4.16
N GLU A 150 6.85 14.00 -2.83
CA GLU A 150 6.11 12.98 -2.08
C GLU A 150 4.61 13.04 -2.38
N ALA A 151 4.00 14.24 -2.32
CA ALA A 151 2.58 14.40 -2.57
C ALA A 151 2.16 13.91 -3.97
N ALA A 152 2.97 14.20 -4.99
CA ALA A 152 2.68 13.79 -6.35
C ALA A 152 2.78 12.26 -6.53
N LEU A 153 3.83 11.66 -5.98
CA LEU A 153 3.98 10.20 -5.99
C LEU A 153 2.87 9.52 -5.17
N HIS A 154 2.41 10.12 -4.08
CA HIS A 154 1.33 9.58 -3.23
C HIS A 154 -0.03 9.60 -3.93
N ILE A 155 -0.33 10.68 -4.66
CA ILE A 155 -1.55 10.76 -5.50
C ILE A 155 -1.48 9.71 -6.60
N PHE A 156 -0.34 9.61 -7.30
CA PHE A 156 -0.17 8.66 -8.40
C PHE A 156 -0.18 7.20 -7.92
N TRP A 157 0.39 6.91 -6.74
CA TRP A 157 0.30 5.59 -6.11
C TRP A 157 -1.15 5.21 -5.78
N ASN A 158 -1.94 6.13 -5.20
CA ASN A 158 -3.35 5.89 -4.89
C ASN A 158 -4.24 5.74 -6.14
N PHE A 159 -3.96 6.50 -7.20
CA PHE A 159 -4.72 6.43 -8.45
C PHE A 159 -3.81 6.47 -9.69
N PRO A 160 -3.21 5.33 -10.07
CA PRO A 160 -2.31 5.26 -11.23
C PRO A 160 -3.02 5.54 -12.57
N GLY A 161 -4.33 5.33 -12.63
CA GLY A 161 -5.18 5.57 -13.80
C GLY A 161 -5.55 7.04 -14.05
N ILE A 162 -4.96 7.99 -13.34
CA ILE A 162 -5.32 9.42 -13.41
C ILE A 162 -5.22 10.04 -14.81
N PHE A 163 -4.44 9.46 -15.71
CA PHE A 163 -4.29 9.95 -17.08
C PHE A 163 -5.44 9.55 -18.01
N GLY A 164 -6.27 8.58 -17.63
CA GLY A 164 -7.34 8.04 -18.46
C GLY A 164 -6.85 7.69 -19.88
N ASN A 165 -7.56 8.13 -20.90
CA ASN A 165 -7.22 7.94 -22.32
C ASN A 165 -5.90 8.58 -22.75
N GLN A 166 -5.36 9.52 -21.97
CA GLN A 166 -4.09 10.18 -22.27
C GLN A 166 -2.87 9.39 -21.77
N GLN A 167 -3.06 8.26 -21.09
CA GLN A 167 -1.96 7.47 -20.52
C GLN A 167 -0.88 7.13 -21.56
N GLN A 168 -1.27 6.76 -22.78
CA GLN A 168 -0.32 6.42 -23.84
C GLN A 168 0.57 7.60 -24.24
N HIS A 169 0.04 8.83 -24.19
CA HIS A 169 0.81 10.04 -24.50
C HIS A 169 1.86 10.35 -23.42
N TYR A 170 1.53 10.10 -22.15
CA TYR A 170 2.41 10.41 -21.02
C TYR A 170 3.30 9.24 -20.59
N LEU A 171 3.23 8.09 -21.26
CA LEU A 171 3.87 6.86 -20.81
C LEU A 171 5.38 7.00 -20.56
N GLU A 172 6.10 7.63 -21.48
CA GLU A 172 7.55 7.89 -21.34
C GLU A 172 7.86 8.87 -20.20
N VAL A 173 6.98 9.84 -19.97
CA VAL A 173 7.13 10.82 -18.88
C VAL A 173 6.94 10.12 -17.53
N ILE A 174 5.93 9.26 -17.41
CA ILE A 174 5.66 8.45 -16.22
C ILE A 174 6.88 7.56 -15.92
N LYS A 175 7.38 6.84 -16.93
CA LYS A 175 8.55 5.97 -16.76
C LYS A 175 9.77 6.78 -16.30
N ARG A 176 10.07 7.91 -16.95
CA ARG A 176 11.20 8.77 -16.57
C ARG A 176 11.09 9.29 -15.14
N MET A 177 9.90 9.76 -14.74
CA MET A 177 9.61 10.20 -13.38
C MET A 177 9.94 9.10 -12.36
N LEU A 178 9.39 7.89 -12.56
CA LEU A 178 9.58 6.78 -11.62
C LEU A 178 11.06 6.35 -11.53
N VAL A 179 11.78 6.31 -12.66
CA VAL A 179 13.22 6.03 -12.67
C VAL A 179 13.98 7.08 -11.85
N GLN A 180 13.72 8.37 -12.09
CA GLN A 180 14.43 9.45 -11.42
C GLN A 180 14.17 9.46 -9.91
N CYS A 181 12.92 9.28 -9.49
CA CYS A 181 12.57 9.23 -8.07
C CYS A 181 13.14 7.98 -7.38
N MET A 182 13.20 6.81 -8.04
CA MET A 182 13.85 5.63 -7.46
C MET A 182 15.38 5.75 -7.36
N GLN A 183 15.98 6.66 -8.12
CA GLN A 183 17.42 6.95 -8.08
C GLN A 183 17.78 8.05 -7.06
N ASP A 184 16.80 8.68 -6.40
CA ASP A 184 17.04 9.69 -5.36
C ASP A 184 17.73 9.03 -4.16
N GLN A 185 19.03 9.35 -3.99
CA GLN A 185 19.86 8.85 -2.89
C GLN A 185 19.75 9.74 -1.64
N GLU A 186 19.25 10.96 -1.79
CA GLU A 186 19.15 11.94 -0.70
C GLU A 186 17.90 11.69 0.13
N HIS A 187 16.82 11.18 -0.48
CA HIS A 187 15.51 11.05 0.13
C HIS A 187 14.97 9.61 0.02
N PRO A 188 15.24 8.74 1.02
CA PRO A 188 14.75 7.36 1.00
C PRO A 188 13.23 7.23 0.87
N SER A 189 12.45 8.16 1.44
CA SER A 189 10.99 8.17 1.33
C SER A 189 10.49 8.32 -0.10
N ILE A 190 11.16 9.13 -0.92
CA ILE A 190 10.85 9.32 -2.35
C ILE A 190 11.09 8.03 -3.11
N LYS A 191 12.21 7.34 -2.84
CA LYS A 191 12.54 6.05 -3.46
C LYS A 191 11.49 4.99 -3.13
N THR A 192 11.15 4.82 -1.85
CA THR A 192 10.13 3.88 -1.39
C THR A 192 8.77 4.18 -2.04
N LEU A 193 8.33 5.44 -2.00
CA LEU A 193 7.04 5.82 -2.55
C LEU A 193 6.99 5.68 -4.08
N SER A 194 8.09 5.98 -4.77
CA SER A 194 8.20 5.77 -6.22
C SER A 194 8.16 4.28 -6.59
N ALA A 195 8.76 3.40 -5.80
CA ALA A 195 8.69 1.96 -6.02
C ALA A 195 7.26 1.43 -5.82
N ARG A 196 6.56 1.89 -4.77
CA ARG A 196 5.14 1.57 -4.56
C ARG A 196 4.25 2.10 -5.68
N ALA A 197 4.49 3.32 -6.14
CA ALA A 197 3.76 3.90 -7.27
C ALA A 197 4.01 3.13 -8.57
N ALA A 198 5.25 2.70 -8.82
CA ALA A 198 5.59 1.87 -9.97
C ALA A 198 4.89 0.50 -9.92
N ALA A 199 4.85 -0.14 -8.74
CA ALA A 199 4.14 -1.40 -8.54
C ALA A 199 2.62 -1.23 -8.75
N ALA A 200 2.01 -0.21 -8.15
CA ALA A 200 0.59 0.10 -8.33
C ALA A 200 0.25 0.38 -9.79
N PHE A 201 1.11 1.10 -10.53
CA PHE A 201 0.91 1.34 -11.97
C PHE A 201 0.99 0.07 -12.81
N VAL A 202 1.90 -0.85 -12.47
CA VAL A 202 2.02 -2.16 -13.11
C VAL A 202 0.76 -3.01 -12.85
N LEU A 203 0.28 -3.05 -11.61
CA LEU A 203 -0.95 -3.77 -11.23
C LEU A 203 -2.19 -3.20 -11.93
N ALA A 204 -2.32 -1.87 -11.99
CA ALA A 204 -3.41 -1.21 -12.72
C ALA A 204 -3.41 -1.48 -14.24
N ASN A 205 -2.31 -2.03 -14.78
CA ASN A 205 -2.15 -2.36 -16.20
C ASN A 205 -1.88 -3.86 -16.43
N GLU A 206 -2.36 -4.74 -15.55
CA GLU A 206 -2.07 -6.18 -15.54
C GLU A 206 -2.30 -6.91 -16.89
N HIS A 207 -3.26 -6.46 -17.69
CA HIS A 207 -3.57 -7.06 -18.99
C HIS A 207 -2.77 -6.48 -20.17
N ASN A 208 -2.02 -5.39 -19.96
CA ASN A 208 -1.29 -4.68 -21.01
C ASN A 208 0.16 -5.18 -21.16
N LEU A 209 0.33 -6.36 -21.76
CA LEU A 209 1.65 -7.00 -21.94
C LEU A 209 2.72 -6.10 -22.61
N PRO A 210 2.42 -5.30 -23.65
CA PRO A 210 3.39 -4.35 -24.21
C PRO A 210 3.89 -3.33 -23.18
N LEU A 211 2.97 -2.77 -22.37
CA LEU A 211 3.32 -1.84 -21.28
C LEU A 211 4.17 -2.53 -20.23
N LEU A 212 3.78 -3.72 -19.77
CA LEU A 212 4.55 -4.47 -18.78
C LEU A 212 5.99 -4.75 -19.24
N LYS A 213 6.19 -5.08 -20.52
CA LYS A 213 7.53 -5.22 -21.10
C LYS A 213 8.29 -3.90 -21.13
N HIS A 214 7.62 -2.81 -21.48
CA HIS A 214 8.23 -1.48 -21.53
C HIS A 214 8.64 -0.99 -20.14
N PHE A 215 7.91 -1.36 -19.09
CA PHE A 215 8.18 -0.96 -17.70
C PHE A 215 9.12 -1.92 -16.96
N ALA A 216 9.53 -3.04 -17.57
CA ALA A 216 10.40 -4.04 -16.94
C ALA A 216 11.73 -3.48 -16.41
N ASP A 217 12.27 -2.42 -17.03
CA ASP A 217 13.50 -1.76 -16.61
C ASP A 217 13.39 -1.08 -15.22
N LEU A 218 12.17 -0.89 -14.71
CA LEU A 218 11.94 -0.36 -13.35
C LEU A 218 12.13 -1.43 -12.27
N LEU A 219 12.02 -2.71 -12.63
CA LEU A 219 12.01 -3.82 -11.69
C LEU A 219 13.28 -3.88 -10.83
N PRO A 220 14.52 -3.68 -11.34
CA PRO A 220 15.70 -3.59 -10.50
C PRO A 220 15.62 -2.48 -9.43
N GLY A 221 15.03 -1.34 -9.78
CA GLY A 221 14.81 -0.23 -8.85
C GLY A 221 13.79 -0.57 -7.76
N ILE A 222 12.70 -1.26 -8.13
CA ILE A 222 11.70 -1.78 -7.19
C ILE A 222 12.35 -2.78 -6.23
N LEU A 223 13.12 -3.74 -6.73
CA LEU A 223 13.82 -4.73 -5.90
C LEU A 223 14.82 -4.07 -4.93
N GLN A 224 15.56 -3.06 -5.38
CA GLN A 224 16.44 -2.30 -4.49
C GLN A 224 15.64 -1.55 -3.41
N ALA A 225 14.50 -0.96 -3.76
CA ALA A 225 13.64 -0.29 -2.79
C ALA A 225 13.03 -1.26 -1.77
N VAL A 226 12.65 -2.49 -2.18
CA VAL A 226 12.22 -3.57 -1.28
C VAL A 226 13.33 -3.88 -0.28
N ASN A 227 14.56 -4.10 -0.76
CA ASN A 227 15.70 -4.37 0.11
C ASN A 227 15.88 -3.24 1.14
N ASP A 228 15.95 -2.00 0.66
CA ASP A 228 16.27 -0.86 1.52
C ASP A 228 15.16 -0.56 2.53
N SER A 229 13.88 -0.67 2.13
CA SER A 229 12.75 -0.40 3.02
C SER A 229 12.62 -1.46 4.10
N CYS A 230 12.90 -2.74 3.80
CA CYS A 230 12.84 -3.81 4.79
C CYS A 230 13.82 -3.57 5.94
N TYR A 231 15.06 -3.17 5.64
CA TYR A 231 16.05 -2.82 6.67
C TYR A 231 15.78 -1.49 7.39
N GLN A 232 14.69 -0.80 7.06
CA GLN A 232 14.17 0.38 7.75
C GLN A 232 12.83 0.10 8.46
N ASN A 233 12.50 -1.19 8.69
CA ASN A 233 11.23 -1.64 9.25
C ASN A 233 9.99 -1.21 8.44
N ASP A 234 10.13 -1.09 7.12
CA ASP A 234 9.04 -0.76 6.20
C ASP A 234 8.81 -1.90 5.19
N ASP A 235 7.74 -2.66 5.42
CA ASP A 235 7.31 -3.78 4.58
C ASP A 235 6.43 -3.37 3.39
N SER A 236 6.17 -2.06 3.21
CA SER A 236 5.16 -1.59 2.26
C SER A 236 5.51 -1.86 0.80
N VAL A 237 6.80 -1.79 0.42
CA VAL A 237 7.24 -2.16 -0.94
C VAL A 237 7.25 -3.68 -1.12
N LEU A 238 7.56 -4.43 -0.07
CA LEU A 238 7.55 -5.90 -0.09
C LEU A 238 6.12 -6.42 -0.31
N LYS A 239 5.11 -5.83 0.36
CA LYS A 239 3.70 -6.10 0.09
C LYS A 239 3.33 -5.87 -1.38
N SER A 240 3.79 -4.76 -1.96
CA SER A 240 3.61 -4.50 -3.40
C SER A 240 4.30 -5.54 -4.30
N LEU A 241 5.42 -6.13 -3.87
CA LEU A 241 6.08 -7.22 -4.60
C LEU A 241 5.26 -8.52 -4.54
N VAL A 242 4.66 -8.83 -3.38
CA VAL A 242 3.72 -9.95 -3.24
C VAL A 242 2.51 -9.76 -4.15
N GLU A 243 1.89 -8.58 -4.17
CA GLU A 243 0.78 -8.25 -5.07
C GLU A 243 1.16 -8.45 -6.56
N ILE A 244 2.37 -8.02 -6.95
CA ILE A 244 2.87 -8.26 -8.32
C ILE A 244 3.02 -9.76 -8.61
N ALA A 245 3.55 -10.54 -7.66
CA ALA A 245 3.69 -11.99 -7.80
C ALA A 245 2.33 -12.69 -7.91
N ASP A 246 1.31 -12.18 -7.25
CA ASP A 246 -0.05 -12.72 -7.30
C ASP A 246 -0.75 -12.38 -8.63
N SER A 247 -0.93 -11.09 -8.92
CA SER A 247 -1.80 -10.67 -10.03
C SER A 247 -1.09 -10.63 -11.38
N VAL A 248 0.20 -10.28 -11.43
CA VAL A 248 0.94 -10.05 -12.69
C VAL A 248 2.36 -10.67 -12.69
N PRO A 249 2.53 -11.96 -12.35
CA PRO A 249 3.85 -12.58 -12.18
C PRO A 249 4.73 -12.57 -13.44
N LYS A 250 4.12 -12.47 -14.63
CA LYS A 250 4.86 -12.38 -15.90
C LYS A 250 5.71 -11.10 -16.00
N TYR A 251 5.36 -10.04 -15.28
CA TYR A 251 6.17 -8.82 -15.20
C TYR A 251 7.54 -9.08 -14.55
N LEU A 252 7.61 -10.03 -13.60
CA LEU A 252 8.85 -10.39 -12.92
C LEU A 252 9.83 -11.17 -13.80
N ARG A 253 9.37 -11.76 -14.91
CA ARG A 253 10.15 -12.68 -15.75
C ARG A 253 11.54 -12.17 -16.16
N PRO A 254 11.75 -10.90 -16.55
CA PRO A 254 13.07 -10.40 -16.94
C PRO A 254 14.10 -10.41 -15.80
N HIS A 255 13.66 -10.30 -14.55
CA HIS A 255 14.52 -10.28 -13.36
C HIS A 255 14.08 -11.31 -12.31
N LEU A 256 13.53 -12.45 -12.75
CA LEU A 256 12.95 -13.44 -11.83
C LEU A 256 13.98 -14.00 -10.85
N GLU A 257 15.19 -14.33 -11.33
CA GLU A 257 16.27 -14.80 -10.46
C GLU A 257 16.64 -13.74 -9.40
N PRO A 258 16.93 -12.47 -9.74
CA PRO A 258 17.10 -11.40 -8.75
C PRO A 258 15.94 -11.26 -7.76
N THR A 259 14.68 -11.34 -8.22
CA THR A 259 13.51 -11.27 -7.34
C THR A 259 13.53 -12.39 -6.32
N LEU A 260 13.71 -13.64 -6.77
CA LEU A 260 13.72 -14.82 -5.93
C LEU A 260 14.91 -14.84 -4.96
N GLN A 261 16.10 -14.40 -5.40
CA GLN A 261 17.29 -14.28 -4.55
C GLN A 261 17.08 -13.24 -3.44
N LEU A 262 16.45 -12.10 -3.76
CA LEU A 262 16.11 -11.08 -2.76
C LEU A 262 15.09 -11.62 -1.74
N SER A 263 14.01 -12.25 -2.21
CA SER A 263 13.01 -12.88 -1.34
C SER A 263 13.63 -13.90 -0.39
N LEU A 264 14.52 -14.75 -0.89
CA LEU A 264 15.24 -15.73 -0.08
C LEU A 264 16.17 -15.05 0.94
N LYS A 265 16.92 -14.02 0.52
CA LYS A 265 17.78 -13.24 1.40
C LYS A 265 17.00 -12.63 2.56
N LEU A 266 15.88 -11.96 2.29
CA LEU A 266 15.08 -11.30 3.32
C LEU A 266 14.40 -12.31 4.25
N CYS A 267 13.92 -13.43 3.73
CA CYS A 267 13.34 -14.52 4.54
C CYS A 267 14.37 -15.11 5.53
N ALA A 268 15.61 -15.30 5.08
CA ALA A 268 16.69 -15.89 5.88
C ALA A 268 17.35 -14.93 6.88
N ASP A 269 17.04 -13.62 6.81
CA ASP A 269 17.70 -12.62 7.64
C ASP A 269 16.99 -12.48 9.00
N ALA A 270 17.56 -13.10 10.03
CA ALA A 270 17.03 -13.07 11.39
C ALA A 270 17.07 -11.68 12.06
N SER A 271 17.64 -10.65 11.41
CA SER A 271 17.56 -9.26 11.89
C SER A 271 16.24 -8.56 11.53
N LEU A 272 15.46 -9.12 10.59
CA LEU A 272 14.16 -8.62 10.17
C LEU A 272 13.04 -9.21 11.03
N SER A 273 11.89 -8.53 11.08
CA SER A 273 10.73 -9.02 11.83
C SER A 273 10.10 -10.26 11.20
N ASN A 274 9.35 -11.04 11.99
CA ASN A 274 8.61 -12.22 11.50
C ASN A 274 7.72 -11.87 10.31
N MET A 275 6.93 -10.79 10.41
CA MET A 275 6.10 -10.28 9.31
C MET A 275 6.91 -10.04 8.01
N GLN A 276 8.09 -9.44 8.10
CA GLN A 276 8.93 -9.17 6.92
C GLN A 276 9.49 -10.47 6.32
N ARG A 277 9.94 -11.40 7.15
CA ARG A 277 10.48 -12.70 6.72
C ARG A 277 9.39 -13.56 6.08
N GLN A 278 8.20 -13.60 6.70
CA GLN A 278 7.01 -14.28 6.18
C GLN A 278 6.55 -13.69 4.85
N LEU A 279 6.46 -12.36 4.72
CA LEU A 279 6.13 -11.70 3.44
C LEU A 279 7.17 -11.98 2.35
N ALA A 280 8.45 -12.08 2.71
CA ALA A 280 9.51 -12.41 1.76
C ALA A 280 9.38 -13.85 1.25
N LEU A 281 9.05 -14.79 2.15
CA LEU A 281 8.71 -16.17 1.79
C LEU A 281 7.45 -16.22 0.90
N GLU A 282 6.43 -15.43 1.23
CA GLU A 282 5.16 -15.37 0.51
C GLU A 282 5.37 -15.08 -0.98
N VAL A 283 6.30 -14.19 -1.36
CA VAL A 283 6.64 -13.96 -2.79
C VAL A 283 6.98 -15.27 -3.53
N ILE A 284 7.76 -16.16 -2.91
CA ILE A 284 8.16 -17.44 -3.52
C ILE A 284 6.97 -18.40 -3.56
N VAL A 285 6.19 -18.47 -2.47
CA VAL A 285 5.01 -19.34 -2.35
C VAL A 285 3.94 -18.93 -3.36
N THR A 286 3.60 -17.64 -3.44
CA THR A 286 2.65 -17.10 -4.42
C THR A 286 3.09 -17.44 -5.85
N LEU A 287 4.39 -17.27 -6.20
CA LEU A 287 4.90 -17.63 -7.52
C LEU A 287 4.80 -19.14 -7.82
N SER A 288 4.79 -19.98 -6.80
CA SER A 288 4.57 -21.42 -6.94
C SER A 288 3.14 -21.75 -7.35
N GLU A 289 2.17 -20.89 -7.05
CA GLU A 289 0.75 -21.03 -7.36
C GLU A 289 0.40 -20.32 -8.67
N THR A 290 0.83 -19.07 -8.83
CA THR A 290 0.43 -18.20 -9.96
C THR A 290 1.32 -18.36 -11.19
N ALA A 291 2.58 -18.76 -11.01
CA ALA A 291 3.57 -18.88 -12.08
C ALA A 291 4.50 -20.09 -11.92
N ALA A 292 3.97 -21.21 -11.44
CA ALA A 292 4.71 -22.45 -11.19
C ALA A 292 5.66 -22.85 -12.34
N ALA A 293 5.25 -22.70 -13.59
CA ALA A 293 6.06 -23.03 -14.77
C ALA A 293 7.31 -22.15 -14.95
N MET A 294 7.26 -20.90 -14.46
CA MET A 294 8.43 -20.02 -14.37
C MET A 294 9.33 -20.47 -13.22
N LEU A 295 8.76 -20.67 -12.02
CA LEU A 295 9.52 -21.04 -10.82
C LEU A 295 10.23 -22.41 -10.95
N ARG A 296 9.62 -23.39 -11.63
CA ARG A 296 10.24 -24.70 -11.93
C ARG A 296 11.57 -24.63 -12.69
N ARG A 297 11.91 -23.49 -13.30
CA ARG A 297 13.19 -23.27 -13.98
C ARG A 297 14.32 -22.83 -13.03
N HIS A 298 13.97 -22.48 -11.79
CA HIS A 298 14.86 -21.95 -10.76
C HIS A 298 14.93 -22.91 -9.56
N THR A 299 15.14 -24.20 -9.84
CA THR A 299 15.12 -25.27 -8.83
C THR A 299 16.14 -25.07 -7.70
N ASN A 300 17.25 -24.40 -7.98
CA ASN A 300 18.26 -24.08 -6.98
C ASN A 300 17.73 -23.15 -5.88
N ILE A 301 16.83 -22.21 -6.22
CA ILE A 301 16.22 -21.33 -5.22
C ILE A 301 15.12 -22.07 -4.46
N VAL A 302 14.30 -22.87 -5.15
CA VAL A 302 13.28 -23.71 -4.50
C VAL A 302 13.93 -24.63 -3.45
N ALA A 303 15.07 -25.26 -3.79
CA ALA A 303 15.82 -26.09 -2.87
C ALA A 303 16.36 -25.33 -1.65
N GLN A 304 16.71 -24.05 -1.80
CA GLN A 304 17.17 -23.21 -0.69
C GLN A 304 16.02 -22.63 0.16
N ALA A 305 14.82 -22.49 -0.42
CA ALA A 305 13.63 -22.06 0.32
C ALA A 305 13.13 -23.14 1.30
N ILE A 306 13.33 -24.42 0.98
CA ILE A 306 12.89 -25.54 1.83
C ILE A 306 13.50 -25.47 3.24
N PRO A 307 14.84 -25.34 3.42
CA PRO A 307 15.43 -25.12 4.73
C PRO A 307 14.91 -23.88 5.45
N GLN A 308 14.54 -22.80 4.75
CA GLN A 308 13.99 -21.61 5.39
C GLN A 308 12.61 -21.88 6.00
N MET A 309 11.74 -22.58 5.27
CA MET A 309 10.43 -23.00 5.78
C MET A 309 10.58 -23.93 6.99
N LEU A 310 11.48 -24.91 6.90
CA LEU A 310 11.77 -25.82 8.02
C LEU A 310 12.35 -25.10 9.24
N ALA A 311 13.23 -24.12 9.03
CA ALA A 311 13.77 -23.28 10.10
C ALA A 311 12.68 -22.43 10.77
N MET A 312 11.69 -21.95 10.00
CA MET A 312 10.52 -21.27 10.55
C MET A 312 9.62 -22.22 11.34
N MET A 313 9.45 -23.48 10.88
CA MET A 313 8.66 -24.52 11.56
C MET A 313 9.19 -24.91 12.95
N VAL A 314 10.50 -24.76 13.19
CA VAL A 314 11.13 -25.06 14.49
C VAL A 314 11.31 -23.83 15.38
N ASP A 315 10.83 -22.67 14.93
CA ASP A 315 10.79 -21.44 15.73
C ASP A 315 9.57 -21.50 16.66
N LEU A 316 9.66 -22.41 17.64
CA LEU A 316 8.64 -22.69 18.64
C LEU A 316 9.03 -22.04 19.97
N GLU A 317 8.07 -21.39 20.63
CA GLU A 317 8.26 -20.84 21.96
C GLU A 317 8.09 -21.95 23.02
N GLU A 318 8.98 -21.99 24.02
CA GLU A 318 8.80 -22.87 25.18
C GLU A 318 7.72 -22.28 26.09
N ASP A 319 6.51 -22.81 26.01
CA ASP A 319 5.42 -22.51 26.93
C ASP A 319 5.26 -23.63 27.98
N GLU A 320 5.63 -23.33 29.23
CA GLU A 320 5.56 -24.24 30.37
C GLU A 320 4.11 -24.67 30.69
N ASP A 321 3.13 -23.83 30.34
CA ASP A 321 1.71 -24.07 30.59
C ASP A 321 0.96 -24.61 29.36
N TRP A 322 1.66 -24.86 28.25
CA TRP A 322 1.08 -25.37 27.00
C TRP A 322 0.24 -26.64 27.21
N ALA A 323 0.71 -27.56 28.07
CA ALA A 323 0.00 -28.80 28.37
C ALA A 323 -1.33 -28.59 29.13
N ASN A 324 -1.55 -27.40 29.68
CA ASN A 324 -2.75 -27.01 30.43
C ASN A 324 -3.60 -25.97 29.67
N ALA A 325 -3.17 -25.53 28.49
CA ALA A 325 -3.91 -24.58 27.67
C ALA A 325 -5.13 -25.25 27.02
N ASP A 326 -6.33 -24.75 27.33
CA ASP A 326 -7.60 -25.24 26.79
C ASP A 326 -8.04 -24.47 25.51
N GLU A 327 -7.44 -23.31 25.23
CA GLU A 327 -7.73 -22.45 24.07
C GLU A 327 -6.41 -22.11 23.35
N LEU A 328 -6.43 -22.11 22.01
CA LEU A 328 -5.33 -21.59 21.19
C LEU A 328 -5.31 -20.07 21.29
N GLU A 329 -4.13 -19.47 21.43
CA GLU A 329 -4.00 -18.02 21.46
C GLU A 329 -4.08 -17.46 20.04
N ASP A 330 -4.70 -16.28 19.85
CA ASP A 330 -4.82 -15.66 18.52
C ASP A 330 -3.42 -15.40 17.89
N ASP A 331 -2.40 -15.17 18.73
CA ASP A 331 -1.02 -14.93 18.32
C ASP A 331 -0.32 -16.19 17.76
N ASP A 332 -0.83 -17.39 18.05
CA ASP A 332 -0.28 -18.66 17.54
C ASP A 332 -0.40 -18.77 16.01
N PHE A 333 -1.43 -18.15 15.42
CA PHE A 333 -1.71 -18.19 13.98
C PHE A 333 -0.73 -17.35 13.15
N ASP A 334 -0.12 -16.32 13.74
CA ASP A 334 0.85 -15.44 13.09
C ASP A 334 2.31 -15.87 13.33
N SER A 335 2.51 -16.99 14.03
CA SER A 335 3.83 -17.55 14.33
C SER A 335 4.60 -17.98 13.06
N ASN A 336 5.93 -17.96 13.15
CA ASN A 336 6.78 -18.49 12.08
C ASN A 336 6.51 -19.98 11.83
N ALA A 337 6.16 -20.74 12.88
CA ALA A 337 5.92 -22.16 12.74
C ALA A 337 4.73 -22.47 11.82
N VAL A 338 3.59 -21.83 12.07
CA VAL A 338 2.38 -21.96 11.26
C VAL A 338 2.61 -21.42 9.84
N ALA A 339 3.29 -20.27 9.72
CA ALA A 339 3.61 -19.69 8.41
C ALA A 339 4.52 -20.61 7.57
N GLY A 340 5.53 -21.22 8.19
CA GLY A 340 6.46 -22.14 7.54
C GLY A 340 5.79 -23.43 7.07
N GLU A 341 4.92 -24.01 7.90
CA GLU A 341 4.13 -25.20 7.56
C GLU A 341 3.20 -24.92 6.36
N SER A 342 2.40 -23.86 6.46
CA SER A 342 1.46 -23.45 5.41
C SER A 342 2.16 -23.16 4.08
N ALA A 343 3.29 -22.44 4.13
CA ALA A 343 4.12 -22.16 2.96
C ALA A 343 4.63 -23.44 2.28
N LEU A 344 5.07 -24.41 3.07
CA LEU A 344 5.57 -25.68 2.55
C LEU A 344 4.49 -26.49 1.85
N ASP A 345 3.29 -26.59 2.44
CA ASP A 345 2.16 -27.30 1.84
C ASP A 345 1.75 -26.65 0.50
N ARG A 346 1.55 -25.32 0.50
CA ARG A 346 1.19 -24.55 -0.69
C ARG A 346 2.22 -24.69 -1.80
N MET A 347 3.51 -24.60 -1.47
CA MET A 347 4.59 -24.77 -2.44
C MET A 347 4.69 -26.19 -2.98
N ALA A 348 4.49 -27.21 -2.13
CA ALA A 348 4.45 -28.61 -2.55
C ALA A 348 3.28 -28.88 -3.50
N CYS A 349 2.10 -28.29 -3.22
CA CYS A 349 0.92 -28.34 -4.09
C CYS A 349 1.16 -27.65 -5.44
N GLY A 350 1.70 -26.41 -5.43
CA GLY A 350 1.93 -25.62 -6.64
C GLY A 350 3.00 -26.19 -7.58
N LEU A 351 4.12 -26.65 -7.02
CA LEU A 351 5.24 -27.20 -7.80
C LEU A 351 5.09 -28.68 -8.11
N GLY A 352 4.44 -29.44 -7.22
CA GLY A 352 4.18 -30.87 -7.32
C GLY A 352 5.27 -31.73 -6.66
N GLY A 353 4.84 -32.83 -6.04
CA GLY A 353 5.71 -33.71 -5.25
C GLY A 353 6.87 -34.36 -6.01
N LYS A 354 6.82 -34.47 -7.35
CA LYS A 354 7.98 -34.94 -8.14
C LYS A 354 9.20 -34.04 -8.01
N LEU A 355 8.99 -32.73 -7.84
CA LEU A 355 10.07 -31.77 -7.66
C LEU A 355 10.42 -31.60 -6.18
N VAL A 356 9.42 -31.46 -5.32
CA VAL A 356 9.61 -31.06 -3.91
C VAL A 356 10.04 -32.23 -3.03
N LEU A 357 9.46 -33.43 -3.20
CA LEU A 357 9.75 -34.58 -2.33
C LEU A 357 11.23 -34.96 -2.30
N PRO A 358 11.97 -35.03 -3.43
CA PRO A 358 13.40 -35.30 -3.41
C PRO A 358 14.22 -34.25 -2.65
N MET A 359 13.79 -32.99 -2.66
CA MET A 359 14.51 -31.89 -2.01
C MET A 359 14.30 -31.91 -0.49
N ILE A 360 13.08 -32.18 -0.03
CA ILE A 360 12.76 -32.11 1.41
C ILE A 360 13.08 -33.40 2.18
N LYS A 361 13.09 -34.56 1.51
CA LYS A 361 13.22 -35.87 2.16
C LYS A 361 14.47 -35.96 3.05
N GLU A 362 15.62 -35.49 2.58
CA GLU A 362 16.87 -35.56 3.35
C GLU A 362 16.82 -34.66 4.58
N HIS A 363 16.21 -33.46 4.47
CA HIS A 363 16.06 -32.54 5.60
C HIS A 363 15.15 -33.11 6.68
N ILE A 364 13.97 -33.65 6.33
CA ILE A 364 13.07 -34.25 7.32
C ILE A 364 13.75 -35.43 8.04
N MET A 365 14.46 -36.29 7.30
CA MET A 365 15.16 -37.42 7.92
C MET A 365 16.27 -36.98 8.90
N GLN A 366 16.93 -35.85 8.64
CA GLN A 366 17.93 -35.28 9.55
C GLN A 366 17.27 -34.68 10.80
N MET A 367 16.17 -33.93 10.65
CA MET A 367 15.44 -33.34 11.78
C MET A 367 14.85 -34.41 12.70
N LEU A 368 14.26 -35.47 12.15
CA LEU A 368 13.75 -36.61 12.94
C LEU A 368 14.83 -37.38 13.70
N GLN A 369 16.10 -37.24 13.30
CA GLN A 369 17.24 -37.86 13.95
C GLN A 369 17.96 -36.89 14.90
N ASN A 370 17.53 -35.62 14.99
CA ASN A 370 18.16 -34.60 15.81
C ASN A 370 17.73 -34.76 17.28
N PRO A 371 18.62 -35.18 18.19
CA PRO A 371 18.27 -35.39 19.59
C PRO A 371 17.91 -34.09 20.33
N ALA A 372 18.36 -32.92 19.85
CA ALA A 372 18.10 -31.63 20.47
C ALA A 372 16.67 -31.11 20.21
N GLU A 373 15.97 -31.63 19.19
CA GLU A 373 14.58 -31.25 18.87
C GLU A 373 13.57 -32.32 19.35
N CYS A 374 14.03 -33.55 19.60
CA CYS A 374 13.20 -34.65 20.12
C CYS A 374 13.09 -34.72 21.64
N GLU A 375 13.77 -33.86 22.41
CA GLU A 375 13.59 -33.80 23.88
C GLU A 375 12.28 -33.09 24.29
N HIS A 376 11.54 -32.53 23.33
CA HIS A 376 10.29 -31.77 23.55
C HIS A 376 9.02 -32.47 23.01
N LEU A 377 9.12 -33.74 22.58
CA LEU A 377 7.97 -34.65 22.31
C LEU A 377 7.87 -35.69 23.41
#